data_AF-A0AAU3R6H2-F1
#
_entry.id   AF-A0AAU3R6H2-F1
#
_cell.length_a   1.000
_cell.length_b   1.000
_cell.length_c   1.000
_cell.angle_alpha   90.00
_cell.angle_beta   90.00
_cell.angle_gamma   90.00
#
_symmetry.space_group_name_H-M   'P 1'
#
loop_
_entity.id
_entity.type
_entity.pdbx_description
1 polymer ?
#
loop_
_entity_poly.entity_id
_entity_poly.type
_entity_poly.pdbx_seq_one_letter_code
_entity_poly.pdbx_strand_id
1 'polypeptide(L)'
;MDEIPWFEYDEDDLDVAQRAFVDVLAERAGSWLVDPLDTVVLPSACTFDGQLIVYLDIGDSQRNQGVLTVGAHFDGSTVRGGELHNQDFTIQQSANEFVFGAAGTPTELGNRVAEWFEAVLARPLVRWEWHHEGRTYAVRYEYADTGRGLCEGFETPLAPDALRKRMAADGVIRGRGRINRAGLGQPDVIARVRGVHRDQ
;
A
#
# COMPACT_ATOMS: atom_id res chain seq x y z
N MET A 1 -28.00 6.07 6.98
CA MET A 1 -26.75 5.31 6.90
C MET A 1 -25.71 6.36 7.19
N ASP A 2 -25.12 6.30 8.37
CA ASP A 2 -24.18 7.30 8.82
C ASP A 2 -22.93 7.20 7.93
N GLU A 3 -22.38 8.34 7.54
CA GLU A 3 -21.18 8.42 6.72
C GLU A 3 -20.00 7.84 7.51
N ILE A 4 -19.27 6.89 6.91
CA ILE A 4 -18.11 6.28 7.58
C ILE A 4 -17.02 7.35 7.72
N PRO A 5 -16.56 7.64 8.95
CA PRO A 5 -15.58 8.70 9.15
C PRO A 5 -14.22 8.28 8.59
N TRP A 6 -13.52 9.25 8.02
CA TRP A 6 -12.11 9.09 7.65
C TRP A 6 -11.25 9.01 8.89
N PHE A 7 -10.31 8.06 8.93
CA PHE A 7 -9.41 7.90 10.06
C PHE A 7 -10.18 7.78 11.39
N GLU A 8 -11.13 6.84 11.49
CA GLU A 8 -11.97 6.64 12.67
C GLU A 8 -11.15 6.37 13.95
N TYR A 9 -11.54 7.02 15.07
CA TYR A 9 -10.98 6.82 16.41
C TYR A 9 -12.02 7.21 17.47
N ASP A 10 -11.90 6.68 18.70
CA ASP A 10 -12.75 7.10 19.82
C ASP A 10 -12.23 8.41 20.45
N GLU A 11 -13.12 9.31 20.90
CA GLU A 11 -12.73 10.66 21.38
C GLU A 11 -11.67 10.66 22.51
N ASP A 12 -11.57 9.58 23.28
CA ASP A 12 -10.63 9.43 24.40
C ASP A 12 -9.30 8.75 24.01
N ASP A 13 -9.16 8.29 22.76
CA ASP A 13 -7.97 7.56 22.29
C ASP A 13 -6.79 8.49 21.98
N LEU A 14 -7.07 9.73 21.56
CA LEU A 14 -6.08 10.66 21.04
C LEU A 14 -5.89 11.87 21.94
N ASP A 15 -4.63 12.20 22.21
CA ASP A 15 -4.28 13.47 22.86
C ASP A 15 -4.51 14.68 21.93
N VAL A 16 -4.33 15.89 22.46
CA VAL A 16 -4.57 17.15 21.72
C VAL A 16 -3.70 17.27 20.47
N ALA A 17 -2.45 16.81 20.52
CA ALA A 17 -1.54 16.88 19.38
C ALA A 17 -1.89 15.84 18.31
N GLN A 18 -2.19 14.61 18.72
CA GLN A 18 -2.61 13.53 17.85
C GLN A 18 -3.92 13.87 17.13
N ARG A 19 -4.89 14.44 17.86
CA ARG A 19 -6.15 14.89 17.29
C ARG A 19 -5.97 15.98 16.24
N ALA A 20 -5.20 17.03 16.57
CA ALA A 20 -4.90 18.10 15.63
C ALA A 20 -4.16 17.62 14.36
N PHE A 21 -3.41 16.52 14.46
CA PHE A 21 -2.78 15.86 13.32
C PHE A 21 -3.79 15.06 12.49
N VAL A 22 -4.61 14.21 13.13
CA VAL A 22 -5.60 13.34 12.45
C VAL A 22 -6.73 14.14 11.82
N ASP A 23 -7.22 15.19 12.46
CA ASP A 23 -8.32 16.01 11.94
C ASP A 23 -7.96 16.63 10.57
N VAL A 24 -6.70 17.04 10.39
CA VAL A 24 -6.21 17.53 9.09
C VAL A 24 -6.23 16.42 8.04
N LEU A 25 -5.84 15.20 8.41
CA LEU A 25 -5.85 14.06 7.49
C LEU A 25 -7.29 13.70 7.10
N ALA A 26 -8.21 13.64 8.06
CA ALA A 26 -9.62 13.35 7.82
C ALA A 26 -10.27 14.40 6.91
N GLU A 27 -10.00 15.69 7.13
CA GLU A 27 -10.50 16.78 6.27
C GLU A 27 -10.00 16.62 4.83
N ARG A 28 -8.70 16.34 4.65
CA ARG A 28 -8.09 16.17 3.32
C ARG A 28 -8.59 14.90 2.62
N ALA A 29 -8.79 13.83 3.39
CA ALA A 29 -9.21 12.53 2.90
C ALA A 29 -10.60 12.53 2.28
N GLY A 30 -11.47 13.48 2.64
CA GLY A 30 -12.77 13.68 1.99
C GLY A 30 -12.73 13.87 0.47
N SER A 31 -11.55 14.13 -0.11
CA SER A 31 -11.34 14.24 -1.56
C SER A 31 -10.61 13.05 -2.20
N TRP A 32 -10.17 12.07 -1.40
CA TRP A 32 -9.35 10.97 -1.88
C TRP A 32 -10.18 9.90 -2.58
N LEU A 33 -9.59 9.27 -3.60
CA LEU A 33 -10.23 8.20 -4.39
C LEU A 33 -9.98 6.81 -3.79
N VAL A 34 -10.28 6.65 -2.50
CA VAL A 34 -10.21 5.39 -1.74
C VAL A 34 -11.45 5.26 -0.85
N ASP A 35 -11.69 4.08 -0.28
CA ASP A 35 -12.77 3.91 0.70
C ASP A 35 -12.31 4.47 2.06
N PRO A 36 -13.15 5.19 2.82
CA PRO A 36 -12.84 5.55 4.21
C PRO A 36 -12.38 4.37 5.07
N LEU A 37 -12.92 3.16 4.81
CA LEU A 37 -12.51 1.92 5.49
C LEU A 37 -11.07 1.50 5.20
N ASP A 38 -10.46 2.02 4.15
CA ASP A 38 -9.05 1.79 3.83
C ASP A 38 -8.11 2.77 4.56
N THR A 39 -8.65 3.67 5.40
CA THR A 39 -7.87 4.59 6.24
C THR A 39 -8.00 4.24 7.72
N VAL A 40 -6.88 4.19 8.43
CA VAL A 40 -6.86 3.74 9.82
C VAL A 40 -5.95 4.61 10.68
N VAL A 41 -6.39 4.82 11.92
CA VAL A 41 -5.59 5.37 13.01
C VAL A 41 -5.34 4.25 14.02
N LEU A 42 -4.08 4.06 14.40
CA LEU A 42 -3.70 3.26 15.56
C LEU A 42 -3.21 4.23 16.65
N PRO A 43 -4.01 4.46 17.70
CA PRO A 43 -3.64 5.32 18.82
C PRO A 43 -2.30 4.89 19.44
N SER A 44 -1.51 5.84 19.94
CA SER A 44 -0.19 5.53 20.52
C SER A 44 -0.25 4.49 21.64
N ALA A 45 -1.34 4.46 22.40
CA ALA A 45 -1.59 3.48 23.45
C ALA A 45 -1.65 2.02 22.95
N CYS A 46 -1.92 1.82 21.66
CA CYS A 46 -2.05 0.52 21.01
C CYS A 46 -0.80 0.12 20.20
N THR A 47 0.24 0.96 20.17
CA THR A 47 1.46 0.73 19.38
C THR A 47 2.64 0.35 20.27
N PHE A 48 3.59 -0.39 19.70
CA PHE A 48 4.74 -0.89 20.47
C PHE A 48 5.75 0.22 20.82
N ASP A 49 5.90 1.23 19.96
CA ASP A 49 6.84 2.34 20.13
C ASP A 49 6.19 3.59 20.75
N GLY A 50 4.90 3.52 21.10
CA GLY A 50 4.16 4.63 21.68
C GLY A 50 3.93 5.79 20.71
N GLN A 51 4.05 5.55 19.40
CA GLN A 51 3.80 6.54 18.36
C GLN A 51 2.39 6.34 17.79
N LEU A 52 1.72 7.43 17.43
CA LEU A 52 0.49 7.32 16.65
C LEU A 52 0.85 6.77 15.26
N ILE A 53 0.15 5.76 14.77
CA ILE A 53 0.30 5.30 13.38
C ILE A 53 -0.96 5.67 12.61
N VAL A 54 -0.79 6.35 11.48
CA VAL A 54 -1.85 6.52 10.49
C VAL A 54 -1.46 5.78 9.24
N TYR A 55 -2.39 5.03 8.66
CA TYR A 55 -2.10 4.32 7.43
C TYR A 55 -3.29 4.29 6.49
N LEU A 56 -2.95 3.99 5.24
CA LEU A 56 -3.82 3.87 4.10
C LEU A 56 -3.50 2.56 3.39
N ASP A 57 -4.53 1.75 3.19
CA ASP A 57 -4.46 0.57 2.33
C ASP A 57 -4.84 0.93 0.89
N ILE A 58 -4.02 0.48 -0.05
CA ILE A 58 -4.27 0.58 -1.48
C ILE A 58 -4.61 -0.82 -1.95
N GLY A 59 -5.86 -1.00 -2.38
CA GLY A 59 -6.38 -2.28 -2.85
C GLY A 59 -6.73 -2.31 -4.34
N ASP A 60 -7.03 -3.52 -4.79
CA ASP A 60 -7.74 -3.81 -6.03
C ASP A 60 -9.14 -4.34 -5.67
N SER A 61 -10.14 -3.45 -5.75
CA SER A 61 -11.53 -3.77 -5.40
C SER A 61 -12.15 -4.83 -6.31
N GLN A 62 -11.68 -4.96 -7.57
CA GLN A 62 -12.19 -6.02 -8.47
C GLN A 62 -11.80 -7.42 -8.00
N ARG A 63 -10.71 -7.53 -7.21
CA ARG A 63 -10.19 -8.80 -6.70
C ARG A 63 -10.26 -8.92 -5.18
N ASN A 64 -10.77 -7.90 -4.49
CA ASN A 64 -10.76 -7.81 -3.03
C ASN A 64 -9.37 -8.09 -2.44
N GLN A 65 -8.34 -7.44 -2.98
CA GLN A 65 -6.93 -7.73 -2.68
C GLN A 65 -6.20 -6.45 -2.26
N GLY A 66 -5.60 -6.45 -1.06
CA GLY A 66 -4.64 -5.42 -0.65
C GLY A 66 -3.35 -5.50 -1.47
N VAL A 67 -2.89 -4.35 -1.98
CA VAL A 67 -1.72 -4.24 -2.85
C VAL A 67 -0.55 -3.58 -2.13
N LEU A 68 -0.81 -2.54 -1.35
CA LEU A 68 0.21 -1.74 -0.66
C LEU A 68 -0.40 -1.10 0.57
N THR A 69 0.29 -1.17 1.70
CA THR A 69 -0.02 -0.38 2.90
C THR A 69 1.05 0.68 3.05
N VAL A 70 0.67 1.96 3.06
CA VAL A 70 1.57 3.08 3.36
C VAL A 70 1.07 3.82 4.59
N GLY A 71 1.98 4.31 5.40
CA GLY A 71 1.60 5.02 6.61
C GLY A 71 2.71 5.84 7.22
N ALA A 72 2.34 6.61 8.23
CA ALA A 72 3.24 7.49 8.97
C ALA A 72 3.11 7.24 10.47
N HIS A 73 4.26 7.20 11.14
CA HIS A 73 4.38 7.23 12.59
C HIS A 73 4.55 8.69 13.03
N PHE A 74 3.79 9.11 14.04
CA PHE A 74 3.79 10.47 14.59
C PHE A 74 4.07 10.43 16.10
N ASP A 75 5.01 11.25 16.55
CA ASP A 75 5.43 11.32 17.97
C ASP A 75 5.03 12.62 18.69
N GLY A 76 4.23 13.48 18.05
CA GLY A 76 3.88 14.81 18.56
C GLY A 76 4.62 15.96 17.85
N SER A 77 5.83 15.71 17.33
CA SER A 77 6.70 16.76 16.76
C SER A 77 7.42 16.35 15.47
N THR A 78 7.49 15.05 15.20
CA THR A 78 8.06 14.48 13.99
C THR A 78 7.14 13.42 13.40
N VAL A 79 7.29 13.20 12.10
CA VAL A 79 6.66 12.12 11.36
C VAL A 79 7.71 11.34 10.58
N ARG A 80 7.53 10.03 10.53
CA ARG A 80 8.28 9.11 9.66
C ARG A 80 7.29 8.30 8.86
N GLY A 81 7.36 8.38 7.54
CA GLY A 81 6.46 7.68 6.63
C GLY A 81 7.17 6.68 5.74
N GLY A 82 6.42 5.66 5.30
CA GLY A 82 6.88 4.69 4.32
C GLY A 82 5.87 3.59 4.04
N GLU A 83 6.32 2.58 3.30
CA GLU A 83 5.63 1.30 3.16
C GLU A 83 5.62 0.60 4.52
N LEU A 84 4.46 0.16 4.98
CA LEU A 84 4.31 -0.55 6.24
C LEU A 84 4.27 -2.05 6.00
N HIS A 85 4.86 -2.82 6.92
CA HIS A 85 4.58 -4.25 6.99
C HIS A 85 3.14 -4.47 7.47
N ASN A 86 2.38 -5.25 6.73
CA ASN A 86 0.94 -5.50 6.95
C ASN A 86 0.58 -6.31 8.22
N GLN A 87 1.50 -6.47 9.18
CA GLN A 87 1.26 -7.22 10.42
C GLN A 87 1.76 -6.47 11.65
N ASP A 88 2.99 -5.96 11.61
CA ASP A 88 3.59 -5.23 12.73
C ASP A 88 3.62 -3.71 12.50
N PHE A 89 3.15 -3.24 11.34
CA PHE A 89 3.10 -1.85 10.93
C PHE A 89 4.45 -1.12 10.98
N THR A 90 5.56 -1.86 10.96
CA THR A 90 6.89 -1.25 10.90
C THR A 90 7.17 -0.70 9.51
N ILE A 91 7.85 0.46 9.46
CA ILE A 91 8.27 1.06 8.19
C ILE A 91 9.36 0.20 7.55
N GLN A 92 9.10 -0.29 6.35
CA GLN A 92 10.03 -1.08 5.57
C GLN A 92 11.11 -0.18 4.95
N GLN A 93 12.33 -0.24 5.52
CA GLN A 93 13.47 0.56 5.06
C GLN A 93 13.98 0.20 3.65
N SER A 94 13.48 -0.89 3.05
CA SER A 94 13.91 -1.37 1.73
C SER A 94 13.28 -0.62 0.55
N ALA A 95 12.26 0.22 0.79
CA ALA A 95 11.53 0.94 -0.25
C ALA A 95 11.79 2.46 -0.17
N ASN A 96 12.98 2.89 -0.62
CA ASN A 96 13.41 4.31 -0.61
C ASN A 96 12.40 5.29 -1.22
N GLU A 97 11.52 4.85 -2.14
CA GLU A 97 10.60 5.75 -2.84
C GLU A 97 9.43 6.25 -1.98
N PHE A 98 9.10 5.54 -0.89
CA PHE A 98 8.03 5.94 0.02
C PHE A 98 8.55 6.61 1.29
N VAL A 99 9.88 6.65 1.47
CA VAL A 99 10.49 7.24 2.65
C VAL A 99 10.11 8.71 2.73
N PHE A 100 9.46 9.06 3.83
CA PHE A 100 9.03 10.41 4.14
C PHE A 100 9.44 10.76 5.57
N GLY A 101 9.80 12.02 5.79
CA GLY A 101 10.18 12.50 7.11
C GLY A 101 10.02 14.01 7.20
N ALA A 102 9.42 14.47 8.30
CA ALA A 102 9.27 15.88 8.59
C ALA A 102 9.25 16.15 10.09
N ALA A 103 9.58 17.38 10.47
CA ALA A 103 9.35 17.92 11.81
C ALA A 103 8.54 19.22 11.69
N GLY A 104 7.76 19.52 12.73
CA GLY A 104 6.90 20.70 12.75
C GLY A 104 5.80 20.61 13.81
N THR A 105 4.81 21.48 13.70
CA THR A 105 3.60 21.40 14.52
C THR A 105 2.68 20.28 14.03
N PRO A 106 1.79 19.74 14.88
CA PRO A 106 0.88 18.65 14.48
C PRO A 106 0.07 18.95 13.21
N THR A 107 -0.47 20.17 13.09
CA THR A 107 -1.22 20.60 11.90
C THR A 107 -0.36 20.70 10.64
N GLU A 108 0.87 21.22 10.74
CA GLU A 108 1.81 21.26 9.60
C GLU A 108 2.18 19.84 9.16
N LEU A 109 2.41 18.95 10.12
CA LEU A 109 2.75 17.56 9.85
C LEU A 109 1.58 16.80 9.22
N GLY A 110 0.35 17.04 9.69
CA GLY A 110 -0.87 16.48 9.08
C GLY A 110 -1.00 16.89 7.61
N ASN A 111 -0.76 18.17 7.30
CA ASN A 111 -0.78 18.65 5.91
C ASN A 111 0.29 17.98 5.05
N ARG A 112 1.53 17.86 5.54
CA ARG A 112 2.61 17.22 4.77
C ARG A 112 2.38 15.73 4.58
N VAL A 113 1.81 15.04 5.56
CA VAL A 113 1.44 13.62 5.43
C VAL A 113 0.28 13.45 4.45
N ALA A 114 -0.73 14.34 4.48
CA ALA A 114 -1.81 14.33 3.49
C ALA A 114 -1.27 14.53 2.06
N GLU A 115 -0.41 15.52 1.84
CA GLU A 115 0.24 15.75 0.53
C GLU A 115 1.04 14.52 0.06
N TRP A 116 1.74 13.86 0.99
CA TRP A 116 2.47 12.64 0.70
C TRP A 116 1.53 11.48 0.34
N PHE A 117 0.45 11.25 1.08
CA PHE A 117 -0.56 10.25 0.72
C PHE A 117 -1.21 10.55 -0.62
N GLU A 118 -1.57 11.80 -0.88
CA GLU A 118 -2.13 12.24 -2.17
C GLU A 118 -1.16 11.95 -3.32
N ALA A 119 0.14 12.18 -3.13
CA ALA A 119 1.17 11.84 -4.12
C ALA A 119 1.24 10.33 -4.38
N VAL A 120 1.16 9.50 -3.33
CA VAL A 120 1.10 8.03 -3.47
C VAL A 120 -0.19 7.60 -4.17
N LEU A 121 -1.32 8.23 -3.84
CA LEU A 121 -2.64 7.97 -4.40
C LEU A 121 -2.75 8.36 -5.89
N ALA A 122 -2.07 9.43 -6.30
CA ALA A 122 -2.06 9.90 -7.68
C ALA A 122 -1.34 8.95 -8.64
N ARG A 123 -0.47 8.05 -8.13
CA ARG A 123 0.30 7.13 -8.98
C ARG A 123 -0.59 6.08 -9.65
N PRO A 124 -0.46 5.87 -10.97
CA PRO A 124 -1.27 4.91 -11.72
C PRO A 124 -0.86 3.47 -11.38
N LEU A 125 -1.83 2.66 -10.96
CA LEU A 125 -1.64 1.26 -10.57
C LEU A 125 -2.16 0.33 -11.67
N VAL A 126 -1.32 -0.61 -12.09
CA VAL A 126 -1.67 -1.66 -13.07
C VAL A 126 -1.43 -3.05 -12.50
N ARG A 127 -2.26 -3.99 -12.97
CA ARG A 127 -2.22 -5.41 -12.64
C ARG A 127 -1.91 -6.20 -13.89
N TRP A 128 -0.90 -7.05 -13.80
CA TRP A 128 -0.46 -7.95 -14.85
C TRP A 128 -0.80 -9.37 -14.42
N GLU A 129 -1.44 -10.13 -15.31
CA GLU A 129 -1.82 -11.51 -15.03
C GLU A 129 -1.29 -12.47 -16.09
N TRP A 130 -0.90 -13.66 -15.63
CA TRP A 130 -0.56 -14.79 -16.49
C TRP A 130 -1.48 -15.95 -16.18
N HIS A 131 -2.04 -16.54 -17.23
CA HIS A 131 -3.06 -17.56 -17.18
C HIS A 131 -2.54 -18.86 -17.78
N HIS A 132 -3.02 -19.97 -17.25
CA HIS A 132 -2.81 -21.29 -17.81
C HIS A 132 -4.08 -22.09 -17.60
N GLU A 133 -4.55 -22.75 -18.66
CA GLU A 133 -5.82 -23.49 -18.64
C GLU A 133 -7.01 -22.66 -18.15
N GLY A 134 -7.05 -21.37 -18.52
CA GLY A 134 -8.10 -20.43 -18.14
C GLY A 134 -8.05 -19.95 -16.68
N ARG A 135 -6.97 -20.25 -15.94
CA ARG A 135 -6.80 -19.84 -14.54
C ARG A 135 -5.56 -18.98 -14.37
N THR A 136 -5.68 -17.89 -13.61
CA THR A 136 -4.52 -17.06 -13.23
C THR A 136 -3.57 -17.88 -12.36
N TYR A 137 -2.33 -18.05 -12.80
CA TYR A 137 -1.28 -18.69 -12.01
C TYR A 137 -0.23 -17.71 -11.50
N ALA A 138 -0.14 -16.51 -12.10
CA ALA A 138 0.71 -15.44 -11.61
C ALA A 138 0.01 -14.09 -11.74
N VAL A 139 0.24 -13.21 -10.76
CA VAL A 139 -0.22 -11.83 -10.75
C VAL A 139 0.89 -10.90 -10.26
N ARG A 140 0.95 -9.70 -10.81
CA ARG A 140 1.86 -8.64 -10.37
C ARG A 140 1.17 -7.29 -10.42
N TYR A 141 1.30 -6.53 -9.34
CA TYR A 141 0.91 -5.13 -9.28
C TYR A 141 2.13 -4.25 -9.40
N GLU A 142 2.03 -3.20 -10.21
CA GLU A 142 3.08 -2.20 -10.34
C GLU A 142 2.53 -0.82 -10.64
N TYR A 143 3.32 0.19 -10.30
CA TYR A 143 3.03 1.53 -10.81
C TYR A 143 3.41 1.65 -12.28
N ALA A 144 2.47 2.11 -13.10
CA ALA A 144 2.67 2.23 -14.55
C ALA A 144 3.67 3.32 -14.93
N ASP A 145 3.80 4.36 -14.10
CA ASP A 145 4.71 5.48 -14.33
C ASP A 145 6.20 5.12 -14.25
N THR A 146 6.53 4.07 -13.49
CA THR A 146 7.90 3.73 -13.09
C THR A 146 8.22 2.25 -13.30
N GLY A 147 7.22 1.41 -13.56
CA GLY A 147 7.36 -0.06 -13.62
C GLY A 147 7.70 -0.69 -12.27
N ARG A 148 7.56 0.06 -11.17
CA ARG A 148 7.88 -0.40 -9.82
C ARG A 148 6.89 -1.48 -9.40
N GLY A 149 7.38 -2.69 -9.14
CA GLY A 149 6.57 -3.76 -8.55
C GLY A 149 6.25 -3.50 -7.08
N LEU A 150 5.01 -3.75 -6.69
CA LEU A 150 4.49 -3.56 -5.34
C LEU A 150 4.17 -4.91 -4.69
N CYS A 151 3.26 -5.66 -5.31
CA CYS A 151 2.80 -6.96 -4.81
C CYS A 151 2.78 -7.97 -5.95
N GLU A 152 2.99 -9.24 -5.62
CA GLU A 152 2.98 -10.34 -6.58
C GLU A 152 2.49 -11.63 -5.93
N GLY A 153 1.83 -12.45 -6.72
CA GLY A 153 1.30 -13.75 -6.31
C GLY A 153 1.60 -14.82 -7.34
N PHE A 154 1.87 -16.04 -6.88
CA PHE A 154 2.18 -17.18 -7.75
C PHE A 154 1.58 -18.48 -7.22
N GLU A 155 0.72 -19.09 -8.01
CA GLU A 155 0.07 -20.36 -7.73
C GLU A 155 0.76 -21.49 -8.49
N THR A 156 1.79 -22.07 -7.87
CA THR A 156 2.60 -23.15 -8.48
C THR A 156 1.77 -24.29 -9.07
N PRO A 157 0.68 -24.78 -8.43
CA PRO A 157 -0.12 -25.86 -9.01
C PRO A 157 -0.82 -25.51 -10.33
N LEU A 158 -1.01 -24.21 -10.61
CA LEU A 158 -1.68 -23.71 -11.80
C LEU A 158 -0.68 -23.35 -12.92
N ALA A 159 0.61 -23.33 -12.64
CA ALA A 159 1.63 -22.97 -13.60
C ALA A 159 1.89 -24.09 -14.64
N PRO A 160 2.26 -23.75 -15.89
CA PRO A 160 2.64 -24.74 -16.90
C PRO A 160 3.74 -25.70 -16.43
N ASP A 161 3.65 -26.98 -16.79
CA ASP A 161 4.62 -28.02 -16.40
C ASP A 161 6.08 -27.66 -16.66
N ALA A 162 6.36 -27.09 -17.84
CA ALA A 162 7.69 -26.65 -18.22
C ALA A 162 8.22 -25.55 -17.28
N LEU A 163 7.35 -24.60 -16.90
CA LEU A 163 7.67 -23.54 -15.95
C LEU A 163 7.94 -24.12 -14.56
N ARG A 164 7.09 -25.04 -14.07
CA ARG A 164 7.25 -25.70 -12.77
C ARG A 164 8.58 -26.47 -12.68
N LYS A 165 8.89 -27.26 -13.71
CA LYS A 165 10.15 -28.02 -13.79
C LYS A 165 11.37 -27.11 -13.79
N ARG A 166 11.32 -25.98 -14.52
CA ARG A 166 12.40 -25.00 -14.54
C ARG A 166 12.59 -24.33 -13.17
N MET A 167 11.51 -23.84 -12.55
CA MET A 167 11.59 -23.21 -11.22
C MET A 167 12.16 -24.15 -10.14
N ALA A 168 11.81 -25.44 -10.22
CA ALA A 168 12.39 -26.46 -9.35
C ALA A 168 13.89 -26.68 -9.61
N ALA A 169 14.32 -26.66 -10.88
CA ALA A 169 15.72 -26.78 -11.27
C ALA A 169 16.56 -25.55 -10.85
N ASP A 170 15.97 -24.35 -10.92
CA ASP A 170 16.62 -23.09 -10.56
C ASP A 170 16.72 -22.88 -9.04
N GLY A 171 16.21 -23.82 -8.23
CA GLY A 171 16.19 -23.70 -6.76
C GLY A 171 15.30 -22.57 -6.25
N VAL A 172 14.40 -22.04 -7.09
CA VAL A 172 13.39 -21.02 -6.72
C VAL A 172 12.24 -21.73 -6.01
N ILE A 173 12.56 -22.37 -4.88
CA ILE A 173 11.60 -23.05 -4.02
C ILE A 173 11.40 -22.15 -2.80
N ARG A 174 10.31 -21.37 -2.87
CA ARG A 174 9.65 -20.63 -1.77
C ARG A 174 10.60 -19.94 -0.78
N GLY A 175 10.85 -18.66 -1.01
CA GLY A 175 11.43 -17.78 -0.01
C GLY A 175 11.63 -16.36 -0.51
N ARG A 176 10.80 -15.43 0.00
CA ARG A 176 10.92 -13.96 -0.13
C ARG A 176 10.78 -13.39 -1.54
N GLY A 177 9.53 -13.24 -1.98
CA GLY A 177 9.08 -12.20 -2.91
C GLY A 177 10.06 -11.76 -3.99
N ARG A 178 9.96 -12.41 -5.15
CA ARG A 178 10.16 -11.85 -6.49
C ARG A 178 10.04 -12.99 -7.50
N ILE A 179 8.88 -13.12 -8.13
CA ILE A 179 8.74 -13.91 -9.34
C ILE A 179 9.66 -13.27 -10.37
N ASN A 180 10.71 -13.98 -10.76
CA ASN A 180 11.57 -13.52 -11.84
C ASN A 180 10.74 -13.47 -13.13
N ARG A 181 10.35 -12.25 -13.56
CA ARG A 181 9.54 -11.99 -14.75
C ARG A 181 10.12 -12.65 -16.01
N ALA A 182 11.45 -12.80 -16.07
CA ALA A 182 12.14 -13.42 -17.21
C ALA A 182 11.62 -14.83 -17.51
N GLY A 183 10.98 -15.47 -16.53
CA GLY A 183 10.41 -16.79 -16.69
C GLY A 183 8.94 -16.86 -17.14
N LEU A 184 8.14 -15.80 -16.96
CA LEU A 184 6.69 -15.88 -17.12
C LEU A 184 6.22 -15.64 -18.57
N GLY A 185 7.03 -14.95 -19.38
CA GLY A 185 6.63 -14.53 -20.73
C GLY A 185 5.72 -13.30 -20.70
N GLN A 186 4.99 -13.07 -21.80
CA GLN A 186 4.04 -11.97 -21.90
C GLN A 186 2.81 -12.24 -21.02
N PRO A 187 2.26 -11.22 -20.34
CA PRO A 187 1.00 -11.36 -19.61
C PRO A 187 -0.16 -11.62 -20.58
N ASP A 188 -1.16 -12.35 -20.12
CA ASP A 188 -2.42 -12.55 -20.82
C ASP A 188 -3.38 -11.38 -20.59
N VAL A 189 -3.28 -10.73 -19.43
CA VAL A 189 -4.11 -9.56 -19.06
C VAL A 189 -3.25 -8.47 -18.47
N ILE A 190 -3.49 -7.24 -18.93
CA ILE A 190 -3.01 -6.01 -18.29
C ILE A 190 -4.25 -5.18 -17.96
N ALA A 191 -4.55 -5.07 -16.66
CA ALA A 191 -5.70 -4.34 -16.16
C ALA A 191 -5.25 -3.08 -15.42
N ARG A 192 -5.96 -1.98 -15.63
CA ARG A 192 -5.77 -0.74 -14.88
C ARG A 192 -6.60 -0.81 -13.61
N VAL A 193 -5.93 -0.63 -12.46
CA VAL A 193 -6.56 -0.69 -11.13
C VAL A 193 -6.95 0.71 -10.67
N ARG A 194 -6.04 1.69 -10.78
CA ARG A 194 -6.25 3.06 -10.29
C ARG A 194 -5.41 4.09 -11.07
N GLY A 195 -5.82 5.37 -11.00
CA GLY A 195 -5.06 6.54 -11.48
C GLY A 195 -5.06 6.66 -13.01
N VAL A 196 -4.90 7.86 -13.58
CA VAL A 196 -4.87 8.08 -15.04
C VAL A 196 -3.45 7.87 -15.56
N HIS A 197 -3.29 6.98 -16.55
CA HIS A 197 -2.08 7.01 -17.36
C HIS A 197 -2.13 8.33 -18.13
N ARG A 198 -1.25 9.29 -17.79
CA ARG A 198 -0.97 10.39 -18.71
C ARG A 198 -0.23 9.75 -19.87
N ASP A 199 -0.97 9.36 -20.90
CA ASP A 199 -0.56 9.26 -22.29
C ASP A 199 -1.68 8.57 -23.09
N GLN A 200 -2.70 9.36 -23.43
CA GLN A 200 -3.43 9.31 -24.70
C GLN A 200 -3.75 10.75 -25.12
#